data_AF-A0A8J7QR48-F1
#
_entry.id   AF-A0A8J7QR48-F1
#
_cell.length_a   1.000
_cell.length_b   1.000
_cell.length_c   1.000
_cell.angle_alpha   90.00
_cell.angle_beta   90.00
_cell.angle_gamma   90.00
#
_symmetry.space_group_name_H-M   'P 1'
#
loop_
_entity.id
_entity.type
_entity.pdbx_description
1 polymer ?
#
loop_
_entity_poly.entity_id
_entity_poly.type
_entity_poly.pdbx_seq_one_letter_code
_entity_poly.pdbx_strand_id
1 'polypeptide(L)'
;MAGFTPEDDLLIEAYFNDLLKSCQKICQKEGEMELIKKAFFLANEAHRGVRRRSGEPYILHPIAVAKIVVDEVGLGVKSVVSALLHDVVEDTSYTLEDIENLFGPKVERLVDGLSNLAGVFNDHASK
;
A
#
# COMPACT_ATOMS: atom_id res chain seq x y z
N MET A 1 19.30 -0.25 13.20
CA MET A 1 18.43 -1.07 12.33
C MET A 1 18.94 -0.88 10.91
N ALA A 2 19.32 -1.95 10.21
CA ALA A 2 19.80 -1.84 8.84
C ALA A 2 18.59 -1.55 7.93
N GLY A 3 18.64 -0.43 7.20
CA GLY A 3 17.62 -0.09 6.21
C GLY A 3 17.75 -0.93 4.94
N PHE A 4 17.04 -0.51 3.89
CA PHE A 4 17.22 -1.03 2.54
C PHE A 4 18.62 -0.70 2.00
N THR A 5 19.15 -1.57 1.14
CA THR A 5 20.41 -1.32 0.43
C THR A 5 20.17 -0.37 -0.76
N PRO A 6 21.22 0.22 -1.35
CA PRO A 6 21.06 1.02 -2.57
C PRO A 6 20.38 0.24 -3.71
N GLU A 7 20.63 -1.06 -3.83
CA GLU A 7 19.98 -1.92 -4.82
C GLU A 7 18.49 -2.11 -4.55
N ASP A 8 18.11 -2.26 -3.28
CA ASP A 8 16.70 -2.31 -2.88
C ASP A 8 16.01 -0.97 -3.20
N ASP A 9 16.65 0.16 -2.91
CA ASP A 9 16.08 1.50 -3.17
C ASP A 9 15.81 1.70 -4.68
N LEU A 10 16.75 1.29 -5.54
CA LEU A 10 16.57 1.31 -7.00
C LEU A 10 15.42 0.40 -7.46
N LEU A 11 15.28 -0.77 -6.85
CA LEU A 11 14.21 -1.71 -7.16
C LEU A 11 12.85 -1.16 -6.75
N ILE A 12 12.75 -0.60 -5.53
CA ILE A 12 11.54 0.04 -5.02
C ILE A 12 11.15 1.22 -5.91
N GLU A 13 12.11 2.06 -6.30
CA GLU A 13 11.87 3.20 -7.19
C GLU A 13 11.36 2.73 -8.56
N ALA A 14 11.94 1.68 -9.13
CA ALA A 14 11.48 1.12 -10.40
C ALA A 14 10.03 0.62 -10.33
N TYR A 15 9.68 -0.13 -9.28
CA TYR A 15 8.32 -0.64 -9.04
C TYR A 15 7.33 0.51 -8.83
N PHE A 16 7.69 1.49 -8.01
CA PHE A 16 6.83 2.62 -7.72
C PHE A 16 6.61 3.49 -8.97
N ASN A 17 7.65 3.74 -9.76
CA ASN A 17 7.52 4.48 -11.02
C ASN A 17 6.60 3.78 -12.03
N ASP A 18 6.60 2.44 -12.08
CA ASP A 18 5.69 1.69 -12.92
C ASP A 18 4.22 1.77 -12.44
N LEU A 19 4.00 1.75 -11.12
CA LEU A 19 2.69 2.04 -10.53
C LEU A 19 2.22 3.45 -10.91
N LEU A 20 3.07 4.48 -10.75
CA LEU A 20 2.72 5.87 -11.07
C LEU A 20 2.29 6.03 -12.53
N LYS A 21 2.98 5.39 -13.49
CA LYS A 21 2.57 5.38 -14.91
C LYS A 21 1.16 4.82 -15.10
N SER A 22 0.81 3.79 -14.35
CA SER A 22 -0.52 3.16 -14.43
C SER A 22 -1.58 4.06 -13.81
N CYS A 23 -1.24 4.70 -12.68
CA CYS A 23 -2.11 5.65 -11.98
C CYS A 23 -2.40 6.93 -12.77
N GLN A 24 -1.54 7.33 -13.72
CA GLN A 24 -1.82 8.46 -14.62
C GLN A 24 -3.16 8.31 -15.36
N LYS A 25 -3.60 7.08 -15.64
CA LYS A 25 -4.87 6.81 -16.32
C LYS A 25 -6.09 7.15 -15.46
N ILE A 26 -5.96 7.06 -14.13
CA ILE A 26 -7.06 7.22 -13.18
C ILE A 26 -7.02 8.54 -12.39
N CYS A 27 -5.89 9.24 -12.37
CA CYS A 27 -5.75 10.53 -11.70
C CYS A 27 -6.30 11.64 -12.61
N GLN A 28 -7.53 12.10 -12.32
CA GLN A 28 -8.24 13.12 -13.10
C GLN A 28 -8.30 14.46 -12.37
N LYS A 29 -8.10 14.46 -11.05
CA LYS A 29 -8.18 15.66 -10.20
C LYS A 29 -6.82 16.06 -9.66
N GLU A 30 -6.68 17.35 -9.40
CA GLU A 30 -5.50 17.89 -8.72
C GLU A 30 -5.31 17.21 -7.35
N GLY A 31 -4.07 16.88 -7.02
CA GLY A 31 -3.71 16.24 -5.75
C GLY A 31 -3.92 14.73 -5.67
N GLU A 32 -4.60 14.08 -6.64
CA GLU A 32 -4.80 12.63 -6.60
C GLU A 32 -3.49 11.83 -6.70
N MET A 33 -2.58 12.27 -7.57
CA MET A 33 -1.25 11.68 -7.68
C MET A 33 -0.43 11.86 -6.40
N GLU A 34 -0.55 13.03 -5.76
CA GLU A 34 0.14 13.32 -4.50
C GLU A 34 -0.41 12.48 -3.35
N LEU A 35 -1.71 12.15 -3.38
CA LEU A 35 -2.31 11.23 -2.42
C LEU A 35 -1.72 9.82 -2.51
N ILE A 36 -1.49 9.32 -3.74
CA ILE A 36 -0.85 8.01 -3.99
C ILE A 36 0.60 8.04 -3.51
N LYS A 37 1.36 9.09 -3.83
CA LYS A 37 2.74 9.26 -3.35
C LYS A 37 2.82 9.30 -1.83
N LYS A 38 1.93 10.06 -1.19
CA LYS A 38 1.83 10.12 0.27
C LYS A 38 1.60 8.74 0.89
N ALA A 39 0.69 7.95 0.31
CA ALA A 39 0.40 6.59 0.77
C ALA A 39 1.63 5.67 0.62
N PHE A 40 2.29 5.72 -0.53
CA PHE A 40 3.52 4.97 -0.77
C PHE A 40 4.62 5.32 0.24
N PHE A 41 4.91 6.61 0.46
CA PHE A 41 5.97 7.01 1.39
C PHE A 41 5.67 6.58 2.83
N LEU A 42 4.42 6.69 3.26
CA LEU A 42 4.01 6.22 4.57
C LEU A 42 4.20 4.71 4.70
N ALA A 43 3.74 3.93 3.72
CA ALA A 43 3.89 2.47 3.72
C ALA A 43 5.36 2.03 3.65
N ASN A 44 6.19 2.73 2.86
CA ASN A 44 7.61 2.44 2.74
C ASN A 44 8.37 2.71 4.04
N GLU A 45 8.03 3.80 4.73
CA GLU A 45 8.62 4.12 6.02
C GLU A 45 8.14 3.17 7.12
N ALA A 46 6.84 2.86 7.15
CA ALA A 46 6.25 1.94 8.13
C ALA A 46 6.85 0.53 8.04
N HIS A 47 7.20 0.08 6.82
CA HIS A 47 7.83 -1.23 6.57
C HIS A 47 9.35 -1.14 6.33
N ARG A 48 10.00 -0.05 6.77
CA ARG A 48 11.42 0.17 6.47
C ARG A 48 12.30 -0.91 7.11
N GLY A 49 13.12 -1.55 6.29
CA GLY A 49 13.99 -2.66 6.72
C GLY A 49 13.26 -4.00 6.91
N VAL A 50 11.95 -4.05 6.70
CA VAL A 50 11.18 -5.29 6.69
C VAL A 50 11.36 -5.98 5.34
N ARG A 51 11.60 -7.30 5.38
CA ARG A 51 11.80 -8.14 4.19
C ARG A 51 10.83 -9.30 4.19
N ARG A 52 10.43 -9.75 2.99
CA ARG A 52 9.68 -11.01 2.82
C ARG A 52 10.60 -12.21 3.01
N ARG A 53 10.01 -13.41 3.09
CA ARG A 53 10.74 -14.69 3.14
C ARG A 53 11.64 -14.92 1.92
N SER A 54 11.31 -14.32 0.78
CA SER A 54 12.12 -14.32 -0.45
C SER A 54 13.39 -13.47 -0.33
N GLY A 55 13.49 -12.58 0.67
CA GLY A 55 14.59 -11.64 0.86
C GLY A 55 14.33 -10.25 0.25
N GLU A 56 13.25 -10.07 -0.52
CA GLU A 56 12.91 -8.78 -1.13
C GLU A 56 12.33 -7.78 -0.10
N PRO A 57 12.47 -6.46 -0.33
CA PRO A 57 11.80 -5.44 0.49
C PRO A 57 10.29 -5.67 0.58
N TYR A 58 9.73 -5.61 1.78
CA TYR A 58 8.30 -5.89 1.98
C TYR A 58 7.40 -4.95 1.19
N ILE A 59 7.79 -3.67 1.06
CA ILE A 59 7.04 -2.64 0.34
C ILE A 59 6.70 -3.00 -1.12
N LEU A 60 7.47 -3.91 -1.75
CA LEU A 60 7.17 -4.37 -3.10
C LEU A 60 5.81 -5.10 -3.17
N HIS A 61 5.37 -5.73 -2.08
CA HIS A 61 4.08 -6.39 -2.03
C HIS A 61 2.91 -5.38 -2.12
N PRO A 62 2.78 -4.37 -1.24
CA PRO A 62 1.75 -3.34 -1.40
C PRO A 62 1.77 -2.63 -2.77
N ILE A 63 2.95 -2.39 -3.35
CA ILE A 63 3.06 -1.81 -4.71
C ILE A 63 2.46 -2.76 -5.76
N ALA A 64 2.78 -4.05 -5.69
CA ALA A 64 2.25 -5.05 -6.61
C ALA A 64 0.72 -5.20 -6.50
N VAL A 65 0.17 -5.21 -5.28
CA VAL A 65 -1.28 -5.24 -5.06
C VAL A 65 -1.93 -3.98 -5.65
N ALA A 66 -1.37 -2.81 -5.38
CA ALA A 66 -1.84 -1.55 -5.95
C ALA A 66 -1.80 -1.54 -7.48
N LYS A 67 -0.80 -2.19 -8.09
CA LYS A 67 -0.68 -2.35 -9.55
C LYS A 67 -1.81 -3.20 -10.12
N ILE A 68 -2.13 -4.33 -9.48
CA ILE A 68 -3.26 -5.20 -9.86
C ILE A 68 -4.58 -4.43 -9.77
N VAL A 69 -4.76 -3.67 -8.68
CA VAL A 69 -5.98 -2.86 -8.46
C VAL A 69 -6.20 -1.85 -9.59
N VAL A 70 -5.15 -1.21 -10.11
CA VAL A 70 -5.29 -0.23 -11.20
C VAL A 70 -5.37 -0.86 -12.58
N ASP A 71 -4.55 -1.87 -12.90
CA ASP A 71 -4.45 -2.40 -14.26
C ASP A 71 -5.45 -3.53 -14.55
N GLU A 72 -5.69 -4.42 -13.57
CA GLU A 72 -6.51 -5.62 -13.78
C GLU A 72 -7.95 -5.41 -13.29
N VAL A 73 -8.12 -4.79 -12.11
CA VAL A 73 -9.45 -4.57 -11.52
C VAL A 73 -10.08 -3.26 -12.03
N GLY A 74 -9.26 -2.27 -12.38
CA GLY A 74 -9.72 -0.99 -12.91
C GLY A 74 -10.38 -0.08 -11.86
N LEU A 75 -9.92 -0.14 -10.60
CA LEU A 75 -10.44 0.72 -9.53
C LEU A 75 -9.75 2.08 -9.47
N GLY A 76 -10.42 3.03 -8.81
CA GLY A 76 -9.97 4.42 -8.72
C GLY A 76 -8.90 4.68 -7.63
N VAL A 77 -8.48 5.94 -7.55
CA VAL A 77 -7.37 6.43 -6.72
C VAL A 77 -7.45 5.98 -5.25
N LYS A 78 -8.64 6.05 -4.64
CA LYS A 78 -8.83 5.65 -3.23
C LYS A 78 -8.59 4.16 -2.99
N SER A 79 -8.90 3.32 -3.97
CA SER A 79 -8.64 1.87 -3.88
C SER A 79 -7.15 1.58 -3.99
N VAL A 80 -6.43 2.28 -4.88
CA VAL A 80 -4.96 2.20 -4.98
C VAL A 80 -4.30 2.65 -3.68
N VAL A 81 -4.75 3.77 -3.11
CA VAL A 81 -4.26 4.27 -1.82
C VAL A 81 -4.52 3.24 -0.71
N SER A 82 -5.71 2.64 -0.67
CA SER A 82 -6.04 1.63 0.35
C SER A 82 -5.19 0.37 0.19
N ALA A 83 -4.92 -0.06 -1.04
CA ALA A 83 -4.03 -1.19 -1.32
C ALA A 83 -2.58 -0.95 -0.86
N LEU A 84 -2.07 0.28 -1.00
CA LEU A 84 -0.75 0.63 -0.48
C LEU A 84 -0.69 0.62 1.06
N LEU A 85 -1.83 0.85 1.74
CA LEU A 85 -1.92 1.04 3.18
C LEU A 85 -2.44 -0.17 3.96
N HIS A 86 -2.96 -1.21 3.29
CA HIS A 86 -3.69 -2.28 3.96
C HIS A 86 -2.87 -2.97 5.06
N ASP A 87 -1.64 -3.38 4.74
CA ASP A 87 -0.73 -3.99 5.72
C ASP A 87 -0.16 -3.00 6.74
N VAL A 88 -0.25 -1.68 6.49
CA VAL A 88 0.30 -0.70 7.42
C VAL A 88 -0.44 -0.74 8.76
N VAL A 89 -1.77 -0.86 8.73
CA VAL A 89 -2.57 -0.95 9.95
C VAL A 89 -2.44 -2.33 10.62
N GLU A 90 -2.20 -3.37 9.83
CA GLU A 90 -2.10 -4.75 10.33
C GLU A 90 -0.73 -5.06 10.95
N ASP A 91 0.36 -4.58 10.33
CA ASP A 91 1.73 -4.98 10.65
C ASP A 91 2.52 -3.93 11.44
N THR A 92 1.97 -2.73 11.66
CA THR A 92 2.71 -1.61 12.28
C THR A 92 1.91 -0.91 13.39
N SER A 93 2.45 0.16 13.96
CA SER A 93 1.79 0.92 15.05
C SER A 93 0.76 1.93 14.57
N TYR A 94 0.56 2.09 13.25
CA TYR A 94 -0.45 3.00 12.71
C TYR A 94 -1.86 2.45 12.96
N THR A 95 -2.78 3.35 13.29
CA THR A 95 -4.17 3.02 13.58
C THR A 95 -5.11 3.44 12.44
N LEU A 96 -6.33 2.92 12.43
CA LEU A 96 -7.39 3.40 11.52
C LEU A 96 -7.66 4.91 11.69
N GLU A 97 -7.57 5.41 12.92
CA GLU A 97 -7.70 6.85 13.21
C GLU A 97 -6.58 7.66 12.55
N ASP A 98 -5.33 7.15 12.54
CA ASP A 98 -4.23 7.79 11.81
C ASP A 98 -4.51 7.82 10.30
N ILE A 99 -5.03 6.72 9.73
CA ILE A 99 -5.39 6.65 8.32
C ILE A 99 -6.53 7.62 7.98
N GLU A 100 -7.55 7.73 8.83
CA GLU A 100 -8.63 8.71 8.64
C GLU A 100 -8.08 10.13 8.65
N ASN A 101 -7.24 10.47 9.62
CA ASN A 101 -6.64 11.80 9.74
C ASN A 101 -5.74 12.16 8.55
N LEU A 102 -5.03 11.18 7.99
CA LEU A 102 -4.07 11.40 6.90
C LEU A 102 -4.68 11.34 5.50
N PHE A 103 -5.70 10.50 5.28
CA PHE A 103 -6.24 10.18 3.95
C PHE A 103 -7.77 10.32 3.86
N GLY A 104 -8.45 10.58 4.97
CA GLY A 104 -9.88 10.81 5.07
C GLY A 104 -10.69 9.53 5.31
N PRO A 105 -11.96 9.69 5.74
CA PRO A 105 -12.81 8.59 6.22
C PRO A 105 -13.17 7.57 5.14
N LYS A 106 -13.05 7.92 3.85
CA LYS A 106 -13.33 6.95 2.78
C LYS A 106 -12.17 5.97 2.58
N VAL A 107 -10.93 6.39 2.83
CA VAL A 107 -9.76 5.50 2.74
C VAL A 107 -9.69 4.62 3.97
N GLU A 108 -9.90 5.20 5.16
CA GLU A 108 -9.97 4.44 6.41
C GLU A 108 -10.97 3.27 6.33
N ARG A 109 -12.23 3.52 5.94
CA ARG A 109 -13.24 2.45 5.78
C ARG A 109 -12.85 1.35 4.79
N LEU A 110 -12.09 1.69 3.75
CA LEU A 110 -11.62 0.70 2.78
C LEU A 110 -10.52 -0.17 3.39
N VAL A 111 -9.62 0.42 4.16
CA VAL A 111 -8.56 -0.29 4.89
C VAL A 111 -9.16 -1.17 5.97
N ASP A 112 -10.07 -0.65 6.81
CA ASP A 112 -10.79 -1.42 7.83
C ASP A 112 -11.53 -2.63 7.22
N GLY A 113 -12.20 -2.43 6.07
CA GLY A 113 -12.86 -3.51 5.35
C GLY A 113 -11.91 -4.63 4.90
N LEU A 114 -10.66 -4.29 4.52
CA LEU A 114 -9.66 -5.28 4.11
C LEU A 114 -9.12 -6.06 5.31
N SER A 115 -8.83 -5.38 6.41
CA SER A 115 -8.29 -6.03 7.63
C SER A 115 -9.30 -6.95 8.31
N ASN A 116 -10.58 -6.57 8.33
CA ASN A 116 -11.65 -7.44 8.85
C ASN A 116 -11.84 -8.70 7.99
N LEU A 117 -11.74 -8.59 6.66
CA LEU A 117 -11.82 -9.74 5.77
C LEU A 117 -10.63 -10.68 5.99
N ALA A 118 -9.41 -10.14 6.11
CA ALA A 118 -8.21 -10.93 6.41
C ALA A 118 -8.39 -11.76 7.69
N GLY A 119 -8.93 -11.17 8.76
CA GLY A 119 -9.26 -11.87 10.00
C GLY A 119 -10.23 -13.04 9.80
N VAL A 120 -11.28 -12.86 9.00
CA VAL A 120 -12.26 -13.92 8.72
C VAL A 120 -11.66 -15.05 7.87
N PHE A 121 -10.85 -14.73 6.87
CA PHE A 121 -10.22 -15.75 6.02
C PHE A 121 -9.16 -16.56 6.77
N ASN A 122 -8.42 -15.94 7.71
CA ASN A 122 -7.44 -16.66 8.53
C ASN A 122 -8.09 -17.65 9.50
N ASP A 123 -9.29 -17.35 9.97
CA ASP A 123 -10.08 -18.22 10.85
C ASP A 123 -10.56 -19.51 10.15
N HIS A 124 -10.63 -19.49 8.81
CA HIS A 124 -10.99 -20.64 7.98
C HIS A 124 -9.80 -21.42 7.40
N ALA A 125 -8.58 -20.88 7.44
CA ALA A 125 -7.37 -21.54 6.97
C ALA A 125 -6.74 -22.49 8.02
N SER A 126 -7.30 -22.55 9.24
CA SER A 126 -6.79 -23.35 10.36
C SER A 126 -7.63 -24.62 10.66
N LYS A 127 -8.31 -25.21 9.67
CA LYS A 127 -9.00 -26.51 9.83
C LYS A 127 -8.57 -27.54 8.81
#